data_AF-A0A2P8IAV7-F1
#
_entry.id   AF-A0A2P8IAV7-F1
#
_cell.length_a   1.000
_cell.length_b   1.000
_cell.length_c   1.000
_cell.angle_alpha   90.00
_cell.angle_beta   90.00
_cell.angle_gamma   90.00
#
_symmetry.space_group_name_H-M   'P 1'
#
loop_
_entity.id
_entity.type
_entity.pdbx_description
1 polymer ?
#
loop_
_entity_poly.entity_id
_entity_poly.type
_entity_poly.pdbx_seq_one_letter_code
_entity_poly.pdbx_strand_id
1 'polypeptide(L)'
;MTTALGVLLVAERAALLSGRDDEFVAIVTKGFTGMRWGELVGLECDYVREASIRVEWQLYELDTGELHRCPPKDDSHRTIDIPQWHAELLTAHLAHKAPPPCSCHGRSYVFSGHRAANGAARAVGAKLVDVARLAGVSTGTVSAVLNRPEAVRPATRRDVEAAIAELGYVRGGAVGALASHWRRNGFATWLFKPAVSGWYPRKAPSPARPVPIVGNPWPGIPVRGRNAAGRADACWLPIAEGLTPHGLRHTHRTLLVELGVPAKLIDERIGHEDGSVQGRYTHVTPLMRERLVEDLTGLWEAALTARREMYPTSPVRALDWLLRST
;
A
#
# COMPACT_ATOMS: atom_id res chain seq x y z
N MET A 1 -18.49 3.13 3.13
CA MET A 1 -17.67 4.10 2.36
C MET A 1 -16.79 4.85 3.34
N THR A 2 -15.90 5.74 2.93
CA THR A 2 -15.07 6.53 3.87
C THR A 2 -14.80 7.94 3.33
N THR A 3 -13.98 8.74 4.00
CA THR A 3 -13.58 10.09 3.58
C THR A 3 -12.19 10.09 2.95
N ALA A 4 -11.75 11.21 2.38
CA ALA A 4 -10.36 11.38 1.91
C ALA A 4 -9.33 11.10 3.04
N LEU A 5 -9.59 11.60 4.26
CA LEU A 5 -8.80 11.26 5.44
C LEU A 5 -8.84 9.76 5.73
N GLY A 6 -10.00 9.13 5.63
CA GLY A 6 -10.13 7.67 5.82
C GLY A 6 -9.30 6.86 4.82
N VAL A 7 -9.25 7.26 3.55
CA VAL A 7 -8.36 6.65 2.54
C VAL A 7 -6.90 6.79 2.96
N LEU A 8 -6.48 7.99 3.37
CA LEU A 8 -5.12 8.29 3.81
C LEU A 8 -4.71 7.43 5.02
N LEU A 9 -5.57 7.33 6.04
CA LEU A 9 -5.34 6.52 7.24
C LEU A 9 -5.25 5.03 6.94
N VAL A 10 -6.08 4.52 6.02
CA VAL A 10 -6.02 3.12 5.58
C VAL A 10 -4.72 2.84 4.82
N ALA A 11 -4.29 3.76 3.96
CA ALA A 11 -3.03 3.67 3.23
C ALA A 11 -1.82 3.61 4.19
N GLU A 12 -1.80 4.48 5.19
CA GLU A 12 -0.75 4.50 6.22
C GLU A 12 -0.69 3.18 6.99
N ARG A 13 -1.84 2.69 7.48
CA ARG A 13 -1.89 1.40 8.21
C ARG A 13 -1.49 0.21 7.35
N ALA A 14 -1.85 0.20 6.07
CA ALA A 14 -1.42 -0.86 5.15
C ALA A 14 0.09 -0.84 4.92
N ALA A 15 0.69 0.33 4.76
CA ALA A 15 2.15 0.45 4.68
C ALA A 15 2.84 -0.02 5.96
N LEU A 16 2.30 0.28 7.15
CA LEU A 16 2.83 -0.22 8.43
C LEU A 16 2.68 -1.75 8.57
N LEU A 17 1.53 -2.29 8.17
CA LEU A 17 1.26 -3.74 8.22
C LEU A 17 2.17 -4.53 7.29
N SER A 18 2.47 -3.99 6.11
CA SER A 18 3.36 -4.61 5.13
C SER A 18 4.83 -4.29 5.37
N GLY A 19 5.14 -3.14 5.96
CA GLY A 19 6.47 -2.55 6.01
C GLY A 19 6.89 -1.96 4.66
N ARG A 20 5.94 -1.51 3.82
CA ARG A 20 6.20 -1.06 2.45
C ARG A 20 5.40 0.20 2.10
N ASP A 21 6.11 1.24 1.69
CA ASP A 21 5.51 2.46 1.13
C ASP A 21 4.68 2.19 -0.13
N ASP A 22 5.02 1.14 -0.89
CA ASP A 22 4.27 0.70 -2.09
C ASP A 22 2.77 0.54 -1.82
N GLU A 23 2.41 0.01 -0.63
CA GLU A 23 0.99 -0.17 -0.26
C GLU A 23 0.28 1.15 0.05
N PHE A 24 1.03 2.14 0.55
CA PHE A 24 0.50 3.49 0.77
C PHE A 24 0.12 4.10 -0.57
N VAL A 25 1.06 4.09 -1.53
CA VAL A 25 0.86 4.67 -2.86
C VAL A 25 -0.25 3.94 -3.62
N ALA A 26 -0.32 2.60 -3.51
CA ALA A 26 -1.36 1.80 -4.16
C ALA A 26 -2.77 2.15 -3.65
N ILE A 27 -2.95 2.28 -2.34
CA ILE A 27 -4.26 2.57 -1.73
C ILE A 27 -4.69 4.02 -1.97
N VAL A 28 -3.76 4.99 -1.88
CA VAL A 28 -4.02 6.38 -2.26
C VAL A 28 -4.44 6.44 -3.72
N THR A 29 -3.69 5.81 -4.62
CA THR A 29 -4.02 5.74 -6.05
C THR A 29 -5.39 5.14 -6.28
N LYS A 30 -5.71 4.01 -5.63
CA LYS A 30 -7.01 3.35 -5.73
C LYS A 30 -8.16 4.21 -5.24
N GLY A 31 -7.92 5.02 -4.20
CA GLY A 31 -8.91 5.88 -3.54
C GLY A 31 -9.17 7.20 -4.26
N PHE A 32 -8.20 7.74 -4.99
CA PHE A 32 -8.30 9.04 -5.68
C PHE A 32 -8.47 8.94 -7.22
N THR A 33 -8.41 7.73 -7.79
CA THR A 33 -8.66 7.50 -9.23
C THR A 33 -9.98 6.81 -9.50
N GLY A 34 -10.48 6.04 -8.53
CA GLY A 34 -11.63 5.17 -8.75
C GLY A 34 -11.36 3.96 -9.65
N MET A 35 -10.11 3.65 -10.00
CA MET A 35 -9.76 2.48 -10.83
C MET A 35 -10.34 1.17 -10.27
N ARG A 36 -10.64 0.19 -11.14
CA ARG A 36 -10.98 -1.17 -10.71
C ARG A 36 -9.74 -1.85 -10.10
N TRP A 37 -9.94 -2.90 -9.30
CA TRP A 37 -8.83 -3.63 -8.67
C TRP A 37 -7.84 -4.19 -9.70
N GLY A 38 -8.34 -4.83 -10.77
CA GLY A 38 -7.50 -5.40 -11.82
C GLY A 38 -6.73 -4.33 -12.61
N GLU A 39 -7.30 -3.14 -12.79
CA GLU A 39 -6.64 -2.00 -13.43
C GLU A 39 -5.49 -1.48 -12.55
N LEU A 40 -5.67 -1.41 -11.23
CA LEU A 40 -4.60 -0.99 -10.31
C LEU A 40 -3.44 -1.99 -10.29
N VAL A 41 -3.75 -3.28 -10.12
CA VAL A 41 -2.72 -4.35 -10.09
C VAL A 41 -2.05 -4.53 -11.45
N GLY A 42 -2.79 -4.25 -12.52
CA GLY A 42 -2.32 -4.30 -13.91
C GLY A 42 -1.79 -2.98 -14.46
N LEU A 43 -1.58 -1.97 -13.61
CA LEU A 43 -1.05 -0.69 -14.07
C LEU A 43 0.44 -0.85 -14.43
N GLU A 44 0.74 -0.81 -15.72
CA GLU A 44 2.12 -0.85 -16.22
C GLU A 44 2.78 0.54 -16.08
N CYS A 45 4.09 0.56 -15.87
CA CYS A 45 4.83 1.81 -15.64
C CYS A 45 4.74 2.77 -16.84
N ASP A 46 4.68 2.25 -18.06
CA ASP A 46 4.62 3.02 -19.31
C ASP A 46 3.32 3.86 -19.47
N TYR A 47 2.32 3.58 -18.63
CA TYR A 47 1.02 4.24 -18.64
C TYR A 47 0.84 5.26 -17.51
N VAL A 48 1.87 5.48 -16.68
CA VAL A 48 1.91 6.61 -15.73
C VAL A 48 2.57 7.79 -16.43
N ARG A 49 1.87 8.94 -16.46
CA ARG A 49 2.30 10.18 -17.10
C ARG A 49 2.33 11.31 -16.07
N GLU A 50 2.92 12.45 -16.45
CA GLU A 50 3.13 13.61 -15.57
C GLU A 50 1.85 14.18 -14.95
N ALA A 51 0.70 14.07 -15.63
CA ALA A 51 -0.58 14.57 -15.12
C ALA A 51 -1.74 13.58 -15.34
N SER A 52 -1.45 12.34 -15.72
CA SER A 52 -2.51 11.36 -15.99
C SER A 52 -2.05 9.91 -15.86
N ILE A 53 -3.02 9.02 -15.71
CA ILE A 53 -2.84 7.57 -15.79
C ILE A 53 -3.68 7.05 -16.95
N ARG A 54 -3.05 6.33 -17.87
CA ARG A 54 -3.76 5.63 -18.95
C ARG A 54 -4.20 4.25 -18.46
N VAL A 55 -5.51 4.00 -18.45
CA VAL A 55 -6.05 2.67 -18.19
C VAL A 55 -6.14 1.92 -19.50
N GLU A 56 -5.10 1.14 -19.78
CA GLU A 56 -4.99 0.35 -21.00
C GLU A 56 -5.19 -1.15 -20.76
N TRP A 57 -4.83 -1.64 -19.57
CA TRP A 57 -4.87 -3.06 -19.25
C TRP A 57 -5.39 -3.28 -17.84
N GLN A 58 -5.89 -4.48 -17.61
CA GLN A 58 -6.11 -5.01 -16.27
C GLN A 58 -5.48 -6.40 -16.15
N LEU A 59 -5.18 -6.78 -14.92
CA LEU A 59 -4.90 -8.16 -14.56
C LEU A 59 -6.13 -8.80 -13.91
N TYR A 60 -6.70 -9.77 -14.61
CA TYR A 60 -7.81 -10.58 -14.13
C TYR A 60 -7.30 -11.86 -13.48
N GLU A 61 -7.71 -12.14 -12.24
CA GLU A 61 -7.36 -13.37 -11.54
C GLU A 61 -8.35 -14.48 -11.91
N LEU A 62 -7.86 -15.53 -12.58
CA LEU A 62 -8.61 -16.74 -12.89
C LEU A 62 -8.81 -17.59 -11.63
N ASP A 63 -9.75 -18.53 -11.65
CA ASP A 63 -10.00 -19.46 -10.53
C ASP A 63 -8.78 -20.33 -10.19
N THR A 64 -7.89 -20.54 -11.16
CA THR A 64 -6.59 -21.20 -11.00
C THR A 64 -5.60 -20.37 -10.16
N GLY A 65 -5.89 -19.10 -9.92
CA GLY A 65 -5.02 -18.11 -9.29
C GLY A 65 -3.96 -17.52 -10.22
N GLU A 66 -4.05 -17.81 -11.52
CA GLU A 66 -3.26 -17.17 -12.58
C GLU A 66 -3.80 -15.77 -12.87
N LEU A 67 -2.89 -14.85 -13.20
CA LEU A 67 -3.24 -13.48 -13.60
C LEU A 67 -3.18 -13.35 -15.11
N HIS A 68 -4.33 -13.22 -15.72
CA HIS A 68 -4.48 -13.02 -17.15
C HIS A 68 -4.55 -11.52 -17.46
N ARG A 69 -3.71 -11.06 -18.39
CA ARG A 69 -3.69 -9.69 -18.86
C ARG A 69 -4.73 -9.53 -19.96
N CYS A 70 -5.71 -8.65 -19.75
CA CYS A 70 -6.77 -8.38 -20.72
C CYS A 70 -7.13 -6.89 -20.77
N PRO A 71 -7.86 -6.44 -21.81
CA PRO A 71 -8.41 -5.09 -21.87
C PRO A 71 -9.26 -4.77 -20.64
N PRO A 72 -9.46 -3.48 -20.30
CA PRO A 72 -10.35 -3.06 -19.23
C PRO A 72 -11.76 -3.63 -19.44
N LYS A 73 -12.49 -3.79 -18.35
CA LYS A 73 -13.85 -4.35 -18.41
C LYS A 73 -14.69 -3.49 -19.35
N ASP A 74 -15.49 -4.14 -20.20
CA ASP A 74 -16.39 -3.47 -21.15
C ASP A 74 -15.62 -2.56 -22.13
N ASP A 75 -14.36 -2.90 -22.44
CA ASP A 75 -13.46 -2.14 -23.33
C ASP A 75 -13.29 -0.65 -22.94
N SER A 76 -13.44 -0.36 -21.64
CA SER A 76 -13.46 1.01 -21.09
C SER A 76 -12.06 1.66 -20.96
N HIS A 77 -11.31 1.67 -22.06
CA HIS A 77 -10.05 2.37 -22.22
C HIS A 77 -10.22 3.87 -21.96
N ARG A 78 -9.39 4.44 -21.09
CA ARG A 78 -9.54 5.85 -20.69
C ARG A 78 -8.28 6.44 -20.12
N THR A 79 -8.22 7.76 -20.13
CA THR A 79 -7.20 8.54 -19.44
C THR A 79 -7.82 9.15 -18.19
N ILE A 80 -7.19 8.91 -17.03
CA ILE A 80 -7.60 9.46 -15.75
C ILE A 80 -6.66 10.63 -15.45
N ASP A 81 -7.19 11.86 -15.48
CA ASP A 81 -6.44 13.04 -15.03
C ASP A 81 -6.14 12.90 -13.53
N ILE A 82 -4.90 13.18 -13.12
CA ILE A 82 -4.50 13.11 -11.72
C ILE A 82 -3.91 14.46 -11.29
N PRO A 83 -4.12 14.87 -10.03
CA PRO A 83 -3.43 16.03 -9.48
C PRO A 83 -1.91 15.90 -9.50
N GLN A 84 -1.22 17.04 -9.52
CA GLN A 84 0.24 17.10 -9.51
C GLN A 84 0.84 16.34 -8.33
N TRP A 85 0.30 16.52 -7.11
CA TRP A 85 0.77 15.80 -5.92
C TRP A 85 0.71 14.27 -6.09
N HIS A 86 -0.26 13.77 -6.86
CA HIS A 86 -0.44 12.34 -7.09
C HIS A 86 0.57 11.82 -8.11
N ALA A 87 0.83 12.61 -9.16
CA ALA A 87 1.87 12.30 -10.13
C ALA A 87 3.28 12.32 -9.50
N GLU A 88 3.55 13.29 -8.63
CA GLU A 88 4.80 13.37 -7.85
C GLU A 88 4.96 12.16 -6.94
N LEU A 89 3.90 11.76 -6.23
CA LEU A 89 3.91 10.57 -5.37
C LEU A 89 4.21 9.28 -6.17
N LEU A 90 3.61 9.11 -7.34
CA LEU A 90 3.88 7.99 -8.24
C LEU A 90 5.30 8.03 -8.80
N THR A 91 5.78 9.20 -9.20
CA THR A 91 7.13 9.40 -9.73
C THR A 91 8.19 9.08 -8.68
N ALA A 92 8.04 9.59 -7.46
CA ALA A 92 8.93 9.30 -6.35
C ALA A 92 8.94 7.79 -6.01
N HIS A 93 7.78 7.15 -6.04
CA HIS A 93 7.65 5.70 -5.85
C HIS A 93 8.42 4.90 -6.92
N LEU A 94 8.23 5.22 -8.19
CA LEU A 94 8.90 4.55 -9.31
C LEU A 94 10.40 4.81 -9.32
N ALA A 95 10.85 6.00 -8.93
CA ALA A 95 12.27 6.33 -8.81
C ALA A 95 12.96 5.56 -7.68
N HIS A 96 12.28 5.36 -6.55
CA HIS A 96 12.82 4.58 -5.42
C HIS A 96 12.88 3.08 -5.68
N LYS A 97 11.94 2.55 -6.47
CA LYS A 97 11.84 1.11 -6.71
C LYS A 97 11.22 0.85 -8.08
N ALA A 98 12.00 1.01 -9.14
CA ALA A 98 11.61 0.55 -10.46
C ALA A 98 11.39 -0.98 -10.40
N PRO A 99 10.15 -1.47 -10.54
CA PRO A 99 9.86 -2.88 -10.37
C PRO A 99 10.41 -3.65 -11.57
N PRO A 100 11.16 -4.74 -11.36
CA PRO A 100 11.66 -5.54 -12.47
C PRO A 100 10.47 -6.13 -13.25
N PRO A 101 10.66 -6.44 -14.55
CA PRO A 101 9.64 -7.11 -15.33
C PRO A 101 9.17 -8.40 -14.65
N CYS A 102 7.86 -8.64 -14.60
CA CYS A 102 7.33 -9.86 -14.01
C CYS A 102 7.66 -11.07 -14.88
N SER A 103 7.93 -12.21 -14.25
CA SER A 103 8.12 -13.49 -14.95
C SER A 103 6.87 -13.99 -15.68
N CYS A 104 5.69 -13.47 -15.34
CA CYS A 104 4.40 -13.84 -15.91
C CYS A 104 4.13 -13.26 -17.30
N HIS A 105 4.49 -11.99 -17.51
CA HIS A 105 4.08 -11.19 -18.67
C HIS A 105 5.26 -10.44 -19.29
N GLY A 106 6.44 -10.44 -18.65
CA GLY A 106 7.63 -9.71 -19.12
C GLY A 106 7.49 -8.19 -19.05
N ARG A 107 6.60 -7.67 -18.19
CA ARG A 107 6.28 -6.23 -18.06
C ARG A 107 6.54 -5.72 -16.65
N SER A 108 6.87 -4.43 -16.53
CA SER A 108 7.03 -3.74 -15.25
C SER A 108 5.73 -3.06 -14.85
N TYR A 109 5.24 -3.40 -13.66
CA TYR A 109 3.97 -2.90 -13.11
C TYR A 109 4.23 -2.02 -11.90
N VAL A 110 3.50 -0.91 -11.77
CA VAL A 110 3.71 0.12 -10.75
C VAL A 110 3.72 -0.45 -9.33
N PHE A 111 2.87 -1.44 -9.06
CA PHE A 111 2.71 -2.04 -7.73
C PHE A 111 3.07 -3.53 -7.75
N SER A 112 3.66 -4.01 -6.66
CA SER A 112 4.11 -5.41 -6.52
C SER A 112 3.34 -6.18 -5.45
N GLY A 113 3.26 -7.51 -5.55
CA GLY A 113 2.66 -8.36 -4.51
C GLY A 113 3.51 -8.50 -3.24
N HIS A 114 2.94 -9.02 -2.15
CA HIS A 114 3.56 -9.00 -0.82
C HIS A 114 4.17 -10.33 -0.34
N ARG A 115 3.74 -11.48 -0.85
CA ARG A 115 4.20 -12.79 -0.37
C ARG A 115 5.02 -13.50 -1.44
N ALA A 116 6.00 -14.30 -1.03
CA ALA A 116 6.69 -15.18 -1.95
C ALA A 116 5.70 -16.10 -2.69
N ALA A 117 5.95 -16.33 -3.97
CA ALA A 117 5.27 -17.37 -4.74
C ALA A 117 5.28 -18.69 -3.94
N ASN A 118 4.16 -19.41 -3.91
CA ASN A 118 4.09 -20.72 -3.27
C ASN A 118 5.27 -21.59 -3.75
N GLY A 119 6.16 -22.00 -2.83
CA GLY A 119 7.34 -22.81 -3.16
C GLY A 119 8.69 -22.29 -2.66
N ALA A 120 8.82 -21.01 -2.26
CA ALA A 120 10.09 -20.47 -1.77
C ALA A 120 10.34 -20.75 -0.27
N ALA A 121 10.17 -22.00 0.16
CA ALA A 121 10.71 -22.49 1.43
C ALA A 121 12.19 -22.84 1.26
N ARG A 122 13.03 -21.85 0.94
CA ARG A 122 14.50 -21.90 1.10
C ARG A 122 15.03 -20.46 0.98
N ALA A 123 15.07 -19.76 2.10
CA ALA A 123 15.72 -18.46 2.18
C ALA A 123 17.23 -18.63 1.98
N VAL A 124 17.78 -17.98 0.94
CA VAL A 124 19.22 -17.69 0.82
C VAL A 124 19.41 -16.33 1.47
N GLY A 125 20.00 -16.32 2.66
CA GLY A 125 20.30 -15.13 3.45
C GLY A 125 20.88 -15.53 4.79
N ALA A 126 21.83 -14.74 5.31
CA ALA A 126 22.44 -15.00 6.61
C ALA A 126 21.37 -15.04 7.70
N LYS A 127 21.37 -16.09 8.51
CA LYS A 127 20.43 -16.25 9.63
C LYS A 127 21.01 -15.62 10.89
N LEU A 128 20.16 -15.38 11.88
CA LEU A 128 20.59 -14.92 13.22
C LEU A 128 21.67 -15.84 13.82
N VAL A 129 21.62 -17.15 13.50
CA VAL A 129 22.64 -18.13 13.92
C VAL A 129 23.99 -17.93 13.24
N ASP A 130 24.01 -17.40 12.02
CA ASP A 130 25.25 -17.14 11.28
C ASP A 130 25.95 -15.90 11.85
N VAL A 131 25.18 -14.86 12.21
CA VAL A 131 25.69 -13.68 12.95
C VAL A 131 26.26 -14.09 14.31
N ALA A 132 25.53 -14.94 15.04
CA ALA A 132 25.99 -15.44 16.34
C ALA A 132 27.31 -16.21 16.21
N ARG A 133 27.44 -17.04 15.17
CA ARG A 133 28.66 -17.80 14.88
C ARG A 133 29.84 -16.88 14.53
N LEU A 134 29.63 -15.90 13.65
CA LEU A 134 30.69 -14.98 13.23
C LEU A 134 31.15 -14.06 14.37
N ALA A 135 30.21 -13.57 15.20
CA ALA A 135 30.52 -12.75 16.36
C ALA A 135 31.00 -13.55 17.59
N GLY A 136 31.05 -14.88 17.53
CA GLY A 136 31.48 -15.73 18.65
C GLY A 136 30.57 -15.70 19.88
N VAL A 137 29.27 -15.44 19.71
CA VAL A 137 28.30 -15.28 20.81
C VAL A 137 27.07 -16.16 20.63
N SER A 138 26.18 -16.20 21.64
CA SER A 138 24.89 -16.87 21.52
C SER A 138 23.88 -16.08 20.66
N THR A 139 22.92 -16.77 20.04
CA THR A 139 21.80 -16.12 19.34
C THR A 139 20.96 -15.23 20.26
N GLY A 140 20.88 -15.57 21.55
CA GLY A 140 20.27 -14.74 22.58
C GLY A 140 21.03 -13.43 22.82
N THR A 141 22.36 -13.45 22.76
CA THR A 141 23.22 -12.27 22.87
C THR A 141 23.06 -11.36 21.65
N VAL A 142 23.02 -11.92 20.44
CA VAL A 142 22.71 -11.13 19.22
C VAL A 142 21.32 -10.50 19.33
N SER A 143 20.34 -11.25 19.85
CA SER A 143 19.01 -10.70 20.13
C SER A 143 19.05 -9.60 21.19
N ALA A 144 19.87 -9.72 22.23
CA ALA A 144 20.01 -8.69 23.25
C ALA A 144 20.63 -7.41 22.66
N VAL A 145 21.68 -7.52 21.83
CA VAL A 145 22.27 -6.39 21.10
C VAL A 145 21.22 -5.69 20.22
N LEU A 146 20.36 -6.45 19.54
CA LEU A 146 19.34 -5.91 18.64
C LEU A 146 18.09 -5.33 19.35
N ASN A 147 17.87 -5.62 20.63
CA ASN A 147 16.65 -5.22 21.35
C ASN A 147 16.90 -4.33 22.57
N ARG A 148 18.06 -4.49 23.20
CA ARG A 148 18.48 -3.87 24.46
C ARG A 148 20.00 -3.67 24.42
N PRO A 149 20.54 -2.91 23.44
CA PRO A 149 21.97 -2.76 23.23
C PRO A 149 22.71 -2.22 24.46
N GLU A 150 22.04 -1.40 25.27
CA GLU A 150 22.54 -0.83 26.53
C GLU A 150 22.80 -1.88 27.62
N ALA A 151 22.12 -3.03 27.55
CA ALA A 151 22.31 -4.14 28.49
C ALA A 151 23.46 -5.09 28.08
N VAL A 152 24.13 -4.83 26.96
CA VAL A 152 25.23 -5.66 26.44
C VAL A 152 26.54 -4.89 26.54
N ARG A 153 27.63 -5.58 26.90
CA ARG A 153 28.96 -4.99 26.99
C ARG A 153 29.36 -4.31 25.66
N PRO A 154 29.95 -3.10 25.67
CA PRO A 154 30.29 -2.36 24.45
C PRO A 154 31.15 -3.14 23.46
N ALA A 155 32.09 -3.95 23.95
CA ALA A 155 32.94 -4.80 23.10
C ALA A 155 32.09 -5.84 22.33
N THR A 156 31.28 -6.62 23.06
CA THR A 156 30.39 -7.64 22.48
C THR A 156 29.37 -7.03 21.52
N ARG A 157 28.88 -5.83 21.82
CA ARG A 157 28.00 -5.08 20.93
C ARG A 157 28.68 -4.76 19.60
N ARG A 158 29.91 -4.23 19.64
CA ARG A 158 30.71 -3.93 18.44
C ARG A 158 30.96 -5.17 17.59
N ASP A 159 31.31 -6.30 18.21
CA ASP A 159 31.59 -7.55 17.48
C ASP A 159 30.34 -8.09 16.78
N VAL A 160 29.18 -7.99 17.43
CA VAL A 160 27.88 -8.35 16.83
C VAL A 160 27.50 -7.38 15.70
N GLU A 161 27.67 -6.07 15.89
CA GLU A 161 27.39 -5.07 14.86
C GLU A 161 28.28 -5.24 13.62
N ALA A 162 29.57 -5.57 13.81
CA ALA A 162 30.50 -5.90 12.73
C ALA A 162 30.07 -7.16 11.97
N ALA A 163 29.72 -8.24 12.69
CA ALA A 163 29.23 -9.47 12.07
C ALA A 163 27.90 -9.28 11.32
N ILE A 164 27.02 -8.41 11.81
CA ILE A 164 25.77 -8.03 11.12
C ILE A 164 26.08 -7.33 9.79
N ALA A 165 26.99 -6.35 9.82
CA ALA A 165 27.39 -5.60 8.64
C ALA A 165 28.07 -6.51 7.60
N GLU A 166 28.98 -7.39 8.04
CA GLU A 166 29.71 -8.32 7.17
C GLU A 166 28.79 -9.35 6.50
N LEU A 167 27.82 -9.89 7.23
CA LEU A 167 26.88 -10.88 6.70
C LEU A 167 25.67 -10.27 5.99
N GLY A 168 25.55 -8.94 5.97
CA GLY A 168 24.36 -8.26 5.46
C GLY A 168 23.08 -8.68 6.17
N TYR A 169 23.16 -9.02 7.46
CA TYR A 169 22.03 -9.52 8.22
C TYR A 169 21.02 -8.39 8.50
N VAL A 170 19.84 -8.51 7.91
CA VAL A 170 18.71 -7.64 8.26
C VAL A 170 17.76 -8.43 9.14
N ARG A 171 17.45 -7.89 10.32
CA ARG A 171 16.50 -8.50 11.25
C ARG A 171 15.13 -8.61 10.56
N GLY A 172 14.75 -9.83 10.18
CA GLY A 172 13.52 -10.12 9.43
C GLY A 172 13.70 -10.35 7.93
N GLY A 173 14.91 -10.43 7.38
CA GLY A 173 15.18 -10.82 5.98
C GLY A 173 15.88 -12.19 5.88
N ALA A 174 15.72 -13.01 4.85
CA ALA A 174 15.16 -12.75 3.52
C ALA A 174 13.62 -12.70 3.48
N VAL A 175 13.10 -11.59 2.97
CA VAL A 175 11.78 -11.61 2.33
C VAL A 175 11.99 -12.49 1.10
N GLY A 176 11.42 -13.70 1.08
CA GLY A 176 11.39 -14.48 -0.16
C GLY A 176 10.89 -13.59 -1.30
N ALA A 177 11.46 -13.75 -2.51
CA ALA A 177 11.18 -12.87 -3.65
C ALA A 177 9.69 -12.51 -3.69
N LEU A 178 9.38 -11.21 -3.64
CA LEU A 178 8.01 -10.71 -3.65
C LEU A 178 7.28 -11.29 -4.85
N ALA A 179 6.04 -11.74 -4.68
CA ALA A 179 5.20 -12.02 -5.84
C ALA A 179 5.12 -10.76 -6.70
N SER A 180 5.14 -10.95 -8.01
CA SER A 180 5.04 -9.83 -8.96
C SER A 180 3.74 -9.04 -8.78
N HIS A 181 2.67 -9.69 -8.31
CA HIS A 181 1.35 -9.10 -8.19
C HIS A 181 0.61 -9.52 -6.92
N TRP A 182 -0.29 -8.66 -6.48
CA TRP A 182 -1.27 -9.01 -5.46
C TRP A 182 -2.41 -9.85 -6.03
N ARG A 183 -2.69 -10.97 -5.36
CA ARG A 183 -3.98 -11.66 -5.50
C ARG A 183 -5.07 -10.90 -4.73
N ARG A 184 -6.28 -10.83 -5.29
CA ARG A 184 -7.40 -10.06 -4.74
C ARG A 184 -7.73 -10.50 -3.32
N ASN A 185 -7.93 -11.80 -3.11
CA ASN A 185 -8.28 -12.34 -1.81
C ASN A 185 -7.14 -12.17 -0.79
N GLY A 186 -5.89 -12.28 -1.26
CA GLY A 186 -4.71 -12.06 -0.44
C GLY A 186 -4.64 -10.63 0.10
N PHE A 187 -4.73 -9.65 -0.79
CA PHE A 187 -4.73 -8.23 -0.46
C PHE A 187 -5.90 -7.87 0.45
N ALA A 188 -7.12 -8.21 0.03
CA ALA A 188 -8.34 -7.84 0.75
C ALA A 188 -8.36 -8.41 2.18
N THR A 189 -7.98 -9.69 2.33
CA THR A 189 -8.11 -10.41 3.61
C THR A 189 -6.97 -10.10 4.56
N TRP A 190 -5.72 -10.10 4.08
CA TRP A 190 -4.54 -10.09 4.95
C TRP A 190 -3.87 -8.74 5.10
N LEU A 191 -4.17 -7.78 4.23
CA LEU A 191 -3.63 -6.43 4.31
C LEU A 191 -4.72 -5.39 4.51
N PHE A 192 -5.66 -5.31 3.57
CA PHE A 192 -6.66 -4.24 3.56
C PHE A 192 -7.61 -4.32 4.74
N LYS A 193 -8.18 -5.51 5.02
CA LYS A 193 -9.09 -5.70 6.14
C LYS A 193 -8.45 -5.33 7.49
N PRO A 194 -7.25 -5.82 7.86
CA PRO A 194 -6.58 -5.38 9.09
C PRO A 194 -6.26 -3.88 9.13
N ALA A 195 -5.91 -3.26 7.99
CA ALA A 195 -5.65 -1.81 7.94
C ALA A 195 -6.93 -1.00 8.25
N VAL A 196 -8.05 -1.40 7.66
CA VAL A 196 -9.35 -0.77 7.83
C VAL A 196 -9.92 -0.99 9.22
N SER A 197 -10.02 -2.24 9.66
CA SER A 197 -10.75 -2.57 10.87
C SER A 197 -9.89 -2.54 12.13
N GLY A 198 -8.56 -2.65 11.99
CA GLY A 198 -7.68 -2.92 13.14
C GLY A 198 -7.71 -4.39 13.60
N TRP A 199 -8.27 -5.31 12.80
CA TRP A 199 -8.41 -6.72 13.15
C TRP A 199 -7.92 -7.67 12.07
N TYR A 200 -7.11 -8.65 12.46
CA TYR A 200 -6.84 -9.82 11.63
C TYR A 200 -8.09 -10.69 11.53
N PRO A 201 -8.46 -11.15 10.32
CA PRO A 201 -9.59 -12.05 10.15
C PRO A 201 -9.33 -13.41 10.79
N ARG A 202 -10.41 -14.13 11.06
CA ARG A 202 -10.35 -15.52 11.54
C ARG A 202 -9.57 -16.39 10.56
N LYS A 203 -8.65 -17.19 11.09
CA LYS A 203 -7.90 -18.22 10.34
C LYS A 203 -7.85 -19.48 11.18
N ALA A 204 -8.73 -20.44 10.89
CA ALA A 204 -8.81 -21.66 11.68
C ALA A 204 -7.42 -22.29 11.92
N PRO A 205 -7.09 -22.70 13.16
CA PRO A 205 -7.96 -22.71 14.35
C PRO A 205 -8.02 -21.37 15.11
N SER A 206 -7.24 -20.36 14.73
CA SER A 206 -7.18 -19.07 15.44
C SER A 206 -8.43 -18.22 15.21
N PRO A 207 -9.02 -17.63 16.28
CA PRO A 207 -10.11 -16.67 16.15
C PRO A 207 -9.62 -15.37 15.48
N ALA A 208 -10.56 -14.51 15.11
CA ALA A 208 -10.22 -13.13 14.76
C ALA A 208 -9.57 -12.45 15.97
N ARG A 209 -8.59 -11.57 15.72
CA ARG A 209 -7.84 -10.92 16.78
C ARG A 209 -7.46 -9.50 16.38
N PRO A 210 -7.33 -8.57 17.34
CA PRO A 210 -6.87 -7.22 17.04
C PRO A 210 -5.45 -7.24 16.47
N VAL A 211 -5.11 -6.23 15.70
CA VAL A 211 -3.73 -5.95 15.28
C VAL A 211 -2.98 -5.44 16.52
N PRO A 212 -2.00 -6.18 17.04
CA PRO A 212 -1.22 -5.72 18.18
C PRO A 212 -0.20 -4.68 17.70
N ILE A 213 -0.16 -3.53 18.36
CA ILE A 213 0.76 -2.42 18.02
C ILE A 213 1.53 -1.95 19.26
N VAL A 214 2.69 -1.34 19.05
CA VAL A 214 3.26 -0.39 20.01
C VAL A 214 2.72 0.97 19.63
N GLY A 215 2.02 1.66 20.54
CA GLY A 215 1.25 2.87 20.24
C GLY A 215 2.08 4.09 19.83
N ASN A 216 3.35 4.14 20.21
CA ASN A 216 4.29 5.21 19.85
C ASN A 216 5.39 4.67 18.92
N PRO A 217 5.72 5.34 17.81
CA PRO A 217 5.05 6.54 17.24
C PRO A 217 3.65 6.27 16.71
N TRP A 218 2.79 7.29 16.77
CA TRP A 218 1.44 7.25 16.18
C TRP A 218 1.53 6.95 14.66
N PRO A 219 0.59 6.16 14.07
CA PRO A 219 -0.62 5.57 14.67
C PRO A 219 -0.35 4.28 15.46
N GLY A 220 0.91 3.94 15.65
CA GLY A 220 1.38 2.72 16.28
C GLY A 220 1.93 1.72 15.27
N ILE A 221 2.99 1.01 15.66
CA ILE A 221 3.73 0.10 14.79
C ILE A 221 3.29 -1.35 15.07
N PRO A 222 2.83 -2.11 14.06
CA PRO A 222 2.44 -3.51 14.24
C PRO A 222 3.55 -4.38 14.83
N VAL A 223 3.23 -5.05 15.94
CA VAL A 223 4.11 -6.03 16.59
C VAL A 223 4.02 -7.36 15.86
N ARG A 224 5.17 -7.87 15.41
CA ARG A 224 5.28 -9.15 14.68
C ARG A 224 6.01 -10.21 15.49
N GLY A 225 5.77 -11.48 15.16
CA GLY A 225 6.50 -12.63 15.73
C GLY A 225 5.82 -13.27 16.95
N ARG A 226 6.56 -14.13 17.65
CA ARG A 226 6.05 -14.82 18.85
C ARG A 226 5.66 -13.82 19.93
N ASN A 227 4.60 -14.16 20.67
CA ASN A 227 4.03 -13.34 21.74
C ASN A 227 3.85 -11.86 21.33
N ALA A 228 3.33 -11.60 20.12
CA ALA A 228 3.09 -10.24 19.66
C ALA A 228 2.06 -9.51 20.52
N ALA A 229 0.99 -10.20 20.92
CA ALA A 229 -0.05 -9.62 21.77
C ALA A 229 0.48 -9.23 23.16
N GLY A 230 1.29 -10.07 23.81
CA GLY A 230 1.88 -9.74 25.12
C GLY A 230 2.99 -8.68 25.08
N ARG A 231 3.41 -8.24 23.89
CA ARG A 231 4.39 -7.15 23.70
C ARG A 231 3.76 -5.87 23.15
N ALA A 232 2.48 -5.91 22.81
CA ALA A 232 1.74 -4.73 22.40
C ALA A 232 1.14 -4.03 23.61
N ASP A 233 1.08 -2.70 23.54
CA ASP A 233 0.43 -1.85 24.53
C ASP A 233 -0.92 -1.30 24.04
N ALA A 234 -1.22 -1.47 22.74
CA ALA A 234 -2.43 -0.98 22.12
C ALA A 234 -2.90 -1.85 20.95
N CYS A 235 -4.06 -1.49 20.40
CA CYS A 235 -4.56 -1.94 19.11
C CYS A 235 -5.27 -0.78 18.39
N TRP A 236 -5.45 -0.92 17.08
CA TRP A 236 -6.16 0.06 16.29
C TRP A 236 -7.68 -0.07 16.43
N LEU A 237 -8.36 1.08 16.55
CA LEU A 237 -9.80 1.18 16.31
C LEU A 237 -10.12 1.16 14.81
N PRO A 238 -11.33 0.71 14.41
CA PRO A 238 -11.77 0.74 13.02
C PRO A 238 -11.77 2.16 12.44
N ILE A 239 -11.31 2.31 11.20
CA ILE A 239 -11.44 3.56 10.43
C ILE A 239 -12.80 3.61 9.74
N ALA A 240 -13.22 2.50 9.13
CA ALA A 240 -14.48 2.41 8.40
C ALA A 240 -14.95 0.96 8.38
N GLU A 241 -15.94 0.62 9.21
CA GLU A 241 -16.47 -0.74 9.27
C GLU A 241 -17.04 -1.18 7.91
N GLY A 242 -16.76 -2.44 7.54
CA GLY A 242 -17.24 -3.01 6.28
C GLY A 242 -16.60 -2.45 4.99
N LEU A 243 -15.63 -1.52 5.08
CA LEU A 243 -14.96 -1.00 3.89
C LEU A 243 -14.16 -2.11 3.19
N THR A 244 -14.43 -2.29 1.90
CA THR A 244 -13.72 -3.24 1.02
C THR A 244 -12.80 -2.50 0.05
N PRO A 245 -11.86 -3.17 -0.63
CA PRO A 245 -11.05 -2.53 -1.68
C PRO A 245 -11.90 -1.93 -2.82
N HIS A 246 -13.04 -2.57 -3.16
CA HIS A 246 -13.99 -2.00 -4.11
C HIS A 246 -14.75 -0.81 -3.52
N GLY A 247 -14.99 -0.81 -2.21
CA GLY A 247 -15.52 0.31 -1.45
C GLY A 247 -14.71 1.61 -1.60
N LEU A 248 -13.41 1.54 -1.89
CA LEU A 248 -12.61 2.74 -2.26
C LEU A 248 -13.04 3.35 -3.58
N ARG A 249 -13.42 2.53 -4.58
CA ARG A 249 -13.98 3.05 -5.85
C ARG A 249 -15.31 3.74 -5.61
N HIS A 250 -16.18 3.15 -4.80
CA HIS A 250 -17.43 3.80 -4.43
C HIS A 250 -17.15 5.10 -3.68
N THR A 251 -16.22 5.08 -2.72
CA THR A 251 -15.81 6.27 -1.96
C THR A 251 -15.38 7.40 -2.90
N HIS A 252 -14.50 7.11 -3.86
CA HIS A 252 -14.10 8.06 -4.89
C HIS A 252 -15.30 8.65 -5.64
N ARG A 253 -16.21 7.79 -6.12
CA ARG A 253 -17.42 8.25 -6.84
C ARG A 253 -18.27 9.19 -5.99
N THR A 254 -18.48 8.88 -4.72
CA THR A 254 -19.28 9.72 -3.82
C THR A 254 -18.60 11.05 -3.53
N LEU A 255 -17.28 11.07 -3.31
CA LEU A 255 -16.53 12.32 -3.13
C LEU A 255 -16.66 13.22 -4.36
N LEU A 256 -16.60 12.66 -5.57
CA LEU A 256 -16.82 13.45 -6.80
C LEU A 256 -18.24 14.02 -6.89
N VAL A 257 -19.26 13.27 -6.43
CA VAL A 257 -20.64 13.76 -6.37
C VAL A 257 -20.78 14.90 -5.35
N GLU A 258 -20.14 14.76 -4.17
CA GLU A 258 -20.14 15.79 -3.12
C GLU A 258 -19.45 17.09 -3.59
N LEU A 259 -18.40 16.97 -4.41
CA LEU A 259 -17.72 18.11 -5.05
C LEU A 259 -18.54 18.73 -6.21
N GLY A 260 -19.69 18.16 -6.57
CA GLY A 260 -20.51 18.66 -7.69
C GLY A 260 -19.92 18.37 -9.08
N VAL A 261 -19.04 17.39 -9.19
CA VAL A 261 -18.44 17.01 -10.47
C VAL A 261 -19.52 16.48 -11.41
N PRO A 262 -19.60 16.97 -12.66
CA PRO A 262 -20.62 16.53 -13.60
C PRO A 262 -20.62 15.02 -13.84
N ALA A 263 -21.79 14.39 -13.83
CA ALA A 263 -21.95 12.93 -13.92
C ALA A 263 -21.22 12.33 -15.13
N LYS A 264 -21.23 13.00 -16.28
CA LYS A 264 -20.51 12.57 -17.49
C LYS A 264 -18.99 12.43 -17.25
N LEU A 265 -18.38 13.37 -16.54
CA LEU A 265 -16.95 13.32 -16.20
C LEU A 265 -16.67 12.24 -15.13
N ILE A 266 -17.59 12.06 -14.17
CA ILE A 266 -17.49 10.97 -13.18
C ILE A 266 -17.48 9.61 -13.91
N ASP A 267 -18.46 9.38 -14.79
CA ASP A 267 -18.63 8.11 -15.50
C ASP A 267 -17.47 7.85 -16.47
N GLU A 268 -17.00 8.88 -17.19
CA GLU A 268 -15.77 8.78 -18.01
C GLU A 268 -14.57 8.38 -17.15
N ARG A 269 -14.30 9.09 -16.04
CA ARG A 269 -13.15 8.82 -15.15
C ARG A 269 -13.16 7.41 -14.58
N ILE A 270 -14.33 6.92 -14.15
CA ILE A 270 -14.43 5.58 -13.56
C ILE A 270 -14.59 4.49 -14.64
N GLY A 271 -14.82 4.84 -15.90
CA GLY A 271 -14.99 3.89 -17.00
C GLY A 271 -16.34 3.18 -16.96
N HIS A 272 -17.41 3.93 -16.70
CA HIS A 272 -18.78 3.48 -16.93
C HIS A 272 -19.26 4.02 -18.28
N GLU A 273 -19.92 3.17 -19.07
CA GLU A 273 -20.63 3.62 -20.25
C GLU A 273 -21.99 4.19 -19.84
N ASP A 274 -22.23 5.46 -20.19
CA ASP A 274 -23.55 6.06 -20.10
C ASP A 274 -24.32 5.73 -21.38
N GLY A 275 -25.16 4.69 -21.32
CA GLY A 275 -26.02 4.26 -22.43
C GLY A 275 -27.25 5.16 -22.66
N SER A 276 -27.41 6.25 -21.90
CA SER A 276 -28.54 7.17 -22.05
C SER A 276 -28.41 8.08 -23.28
N VAL A 277 -29.56 8.56 -23.78
CA VAL A 277 -29.60 9.53 -24.89
C VAL A 277 -28.92 10.85 -24.49
N GLN A 278 -29.01 11.27 -23.23
CA GLN A 278 -28.34 12.46 -22.69
C GLN A 278 -26.81 12.32 -22.70
N GLY A 279 -26.28 11.11 -22.52
CA GLY A 279 -24.86 10.81 -22.61
C GLY A 279 -24.24 11.12 -23.98
N ARG A 280 -25.04 11.23 -25.05
CA ARG A 280 -24.58 11.55 -26.42
C ARG A 280 -24.38 13.03 -26.69
N TYR A 281 -24.92 13.93 -25.86
CA TYR A 281 -24.89 15.39 -26.10
C TYR A 281 -24.04 16.18 -25.11
N THR A 282 -23.48 15.53 -24.09
CA THR A 282 -22.61 16.19 -23.10
C THR A 282 -21.16 15.77 -23.32
N HIS A 283 -20.28 16.74 -23.60
CA HIS A 283 -18.84 16.54 -23.73
C HIS A 283 -18.11 17.00 -22.47
N VAL A 284 -17.10 16.23 -22.06
CA VAL A 284 -16.15 16.66 -21.04
C VAL A 284 -15.23 17.72 -21.66
N THR A 285 -15.17 18.90 -21.03
CA THR A 285 -14.31 20.00 -21.49
C THR A 285 -13.00 20.05 -20.70
N PRO A 286 -11.95 20.70 -21.24
CA PRO A 286 -10.70 20.92 -20.50
C PRO A 286 -10.93 21.61 -19.14
N LEU A 287 -11.78 22.64 -19.10
CA LEU A 287 -12.11 23.37 -17.87
C LEU A 287 -12.75 22.46 -16.79
N MET A 288 -13.57 21.48 -17.19
CA MET A 288 -14.13 20.51 -16.24
C MET A 288 -13.04 19.62 -15.63
N ARG A 289 -12.01 19.26 -16.41
CA ARG A 289 -10.86 18.46 -15.93
C ARG A 289 -9.96 19.26 -15.01
N GLU A 290 -9.69 20.52 -15.36
CA GLU A 290 -8.91 21.45 -14.52
C GLU A 290 -9.56 21.62 -13.15
N ARG A 291 -10.88 21.93 -13.12
CA ARG A 291 -11.64 22.04 -11.87
C ARG A 291 -11.64 20.74 -11.05
N LEU A 292 -11.83 19.60 -11.70
CA LEU A 292 -11.74 18.29 -11.04
C LEU A 292 -10.38 18.09 -10.35
N VAL A 293 -9.29 18.46 -11.01
CA VAL A 293 -7.94 18.33 -10.45
C VAL A 293 -7.73 19.28 -9.27
N GLU A 294 -8.22 20.51 -9.36
CA GLU A 294 -8.21 21.49 -8.26
C GLU A 294 -9.00 20.98 -7.05
N ASP A 295 -10.23 20.51 -7.26
CA ASP A 295 -11.10 19.98 -6.19
C ASP A 295 -10.49 18.75 -5.49
N LEU A 296 -9.90 17.83 -6.26
CA LEU A 296 -9.19 16.67 -5.71
C LEU A 296 -7.92 17.07 -4.94
N THR A 297 -7.27 18.16 -5.34
CA THR A 297 -6.13 18.73 -4.60
C THR A 297 -6.59 19.27 -3.26
N GLY A 298 -7.66 20.07 -3.23
CA GLY A 298 -8.25 20.57 -1.98
C GLY A 298 -8.66 19.45 -1.02
N LEU A 299 -9.30 18.38 -1.52
CA LEU A 299 -9.63 17.20 -0.69
C LEU A 299 -8.40 16.53 -0.09
N TRP A 300 -7.32 16.42 -0.86
CA TRP A 300 -6.06 15.81 -0.42
C TRP A 300 -5.35 16.66 0.64
N GLU A 301 -5.25 17.97 0.42
CA GLU A 301 -4.63 18.91 1.35
C GLU A 301 -5.40 18.98 2.68
N ALA A 302 -6.73 19.00 2.63
CA ALA A 302 -7.58 18.92 3.82
C ALA A 302 -7.34 17.61 4.59
N ALA A 303 -7.23 16.48 3.89
CA ALA A 303 -6.94 15.19 4.50
C ALA A 303 -5.54 15.14 5.14
N LEU A 304 -4.52 15.69 4.47
CA LEU A 304 -3.15 15.80 5.01
C LEU A 304 -3.10 16.70 6.24
N THR A 305 -3.80 17.83 6.22
CA THR A 305 -3.89 18.77 7.35
C THR A 305 -4.53 18.09 8.55
N ALA A 306 -5.71 17.49 8.37
CA ALA A 306 -6.39 16.75 9.44
C ALA A 306 -5.52 15.60 9.98
N ARG A 307 -4.82 14.88 9.09
CA ARG A 307 -3.87 13.84 9.50
C ARG A 307 -2.71 14.42 10.31
N ARG A 308 -2.14 15.55 9.91
CA ARG A 308 -1.03 16.22 10.62
C ARG A 308 -1.43 16.70 12.01
N GLU A 309 -2.65 17.20 12.16
CA GLU A 309 -3.23 17.59 13.46
C GLU A 309 -3.32 16.40 14.43
N MET A 310 -3.59 15.19 13.92
CA MET A 310 -3.56 13.98 14.76
C MET A 310 -2.15 13.66 15.24
N TYR A 311 -1.15 13.77 14.35
CA TYR A 311 0.27 13.60 14.68
C TYR A 311 1.18 14.16 13.56
N PRO A 312 2.22 14.96 13.86
CA PRO A 312 2.95 15.72 12.85
C PRO A 312 3.84 14.88 11.93
N THR A 313 4.15 13.64 12.29
CA THR A 313 5.05 12.75 11.52
C THR A 313 4.40 11.40 11.22
N SER A 314 5.05 10.59 10.38
CA SER A 314 4.66 9.20 10.15
C SER A 314 5.88 8.26 10.12
N PRO A 315 5.76 7.00 10.59
CA PRO A 315 6.79 6.00 10.33
C PRO A 315 6.78 5.51 8.87
N VAL A 316 5.75 5.84 8.09
CA VAL A 316 5.68 5.55 6.65
C VAL A 316 6.39 6.67 5.91
N ARG A 317 7.51 6.37 5.26
CA ARG A 317 8.40 7.39 4.68
C ARG A 317 7.72 8.24 3.62
N ALA A 318 6.91 7.64 2.74
CA ALA A 318 6.14 8.39 1.74
C ALA A 318 5.20 9.43 2.38
N LEU A 319 4.50 9.05 3.45
CA LEU A 319 3.62 9.97 4.17
C LEU A 319 4.40 10.99 5.00
N ASP A 320 5.50 10.59 5.63
CA ASP A 320 6.34 11.52 6.41
C ASP A 320 6.91 12.64 5.52
N TRP A 321 7.33 12.29 4.30
CA TRP A 321 7.73 13.28 3.31
C TRP A 321 6.59 14.24 2.97
N LEU A 322 5.39 13.73 2.68
CA LEU A 322 4.21 14.56 2.40
C LEU A 322 3.89 15.49 3.58
N LEU A 323 3.88 14.97 4.81
CA LEU A 323 3.58 15.75 6.01
C LEU A 323 4.61 16.85 6.32
N ARG A 324 5.84 16.75 5.80
CA ARG A 324 6.89 17.77 5.94
C ARG A 324 6.94 18.77 4.79
N SER A 325 6.40 18.41 3.63
CA SER A 325 6.51 19.18 2.39
C SER A 325 5.33 20.13 2.14
N THR A 326 4.26 20.03 2.94
CA THR A 326 3.05 20.87 2.88
C THR A 326 3.00 21.88 4.01
#